data_AF-A0A9P5DZS8-F1
#
_entry.id   AF-A0A9P5DZS8-F1
#
_cell.length_a   1.000
_cell.length_b   1.000
_cell.length_c   1.000
_cell.angle_alpha   90.00
_cell.angle_beta   90.00
_cell.angle_gamma   90.00
#
_symmetry.space_group_name_H-M   'P 1'
#
loop_
_entity.id
_entity.type
_entity.pdbx_description
1 polymer ?
#
loop_
_entity_poly.entity_id
_entity_poly.type
_entity_poly.pdbx_seq_one_letter_code
_entity_poly.pdbx_strand_id
1 'polypeptide(L)'
;MDKRLPYITYIIDRELSLLTEEPYLMQDHVFAQEIQYIQRNLEAPQDIEDPEAPEFDIYILRAKLATIQGRIFDLVCSVRTSKLSINQQETVADRLDDMLKEWDDSIPEPFMEGKIPGFNQIEMRFSKLLRVTYYHCIFLVRKATLTNEYWVRHLLSFGEARKQDYKGAPLLKSNWPNLVKAARTCLGILSTIDSRDVASGWQVYSLNLFLYLTGQHNLLGVPLSLLKQL
;
A
#
# COMPACT_ATOMS: atom_id res chain seq x y z
N MET A 1 -5.79 -30.00 -8.75
CA MET A 1 -5.73 -29.07 -7.59
C MET A 1 -5.33 -27.72 -8.13
N ASP A 2 -6.08 -26.67 -7.84
CA ASP A 2 -5.82 -25.33 -8.39
C ASP A 2 -4.46 -24.82 -7.87
N LYS A 3 -3.54 -24.48 -8.79
CA LYS A 3 -2.20 -23.99 -8.46
C LYS A 3 -2.24 -22.62 -7.77
N ARG A 4 -3.35 -21.89 -7.84
CA ARG A 4 -3.52 -20.54 -7.27
C ARG A 4 -3.92 -20.54 -5.80
N LEU A 5 -4.58 -21.60 -5.33
CA LEU A 5 -5.12 -21.70 -3.97
C LEU A 5 -4.07 -21.42 -2.87
N PRO A 6 -2.84 -21.97 -2.93
CA PRO A 6 -1.84 -21.71 -1.90
C PRO A 6 -1.43 -20.23 -1.79
N TYR A 7 -1.35 -19.50 -2.92
CA TYR A 7 -1.05 -18.08 -2.92
C TYR A 7 -2.18 -17.26 -2.30
N ILE A 8 -3.43 -17.59 -2.63
CA ILE A 8 -4.60 -16.92 -2.07
C ILE A 8 -4.60 -17.06 -0.55
N THR A 9 -4.36 -18.27 -0.03
CA THR A 9 -4.27 -18.49 1.42
C THR A 9 -3.12 -17.72 2.06
N TYR A 10 -1.94 -17.71 1.43
CA TYR A 10 -0.78 -16.95 1.89
C TYR A 10 -1.06 -15.44 1.94
N ILE A 11 -1.69 -14.89 0.90
CA ILE A 11 -2.07 -13.48 0.82
C ILE A 11 -3.06 -13.14 1.95
N ILE A 12 -4.10 -13.95 2.12
CA ILE A 12 -5.13 -13.73 3.15
C ILE A 12 -4.53 -13.80 4.55
N ASP A 13 -3.66 -14.77 4.84
CA ASP A 13 -2.99 -14.90 6.14
C ASP A 13 -2.20 -13.62 6.49
N ARG A 14 -1.48 -13.03 5.53
CA ARG A 14 -0.75 -11.77 5.74
C ARG A 14 -1.66 -10.55 5.90
N GLU A 15 -2.73 -10.48 5.12
CA GLU A 15 -3.72 -9.40 5.25
C GLU A 15 -4.42 -9.43 6.60
N LEU A 16 -4.84 -10.63 7.05
CA LEU A 16 -5.48 -10.80 8.34
C LEU A 16 -4.54 -10.39 9.47
N SER A 17 -3.28 -10.79 9.44
CA SER A 17 -2.31 -10.37 10.46
C SER A 17 -2.09 -8.88 10.56
N LEU A 18 -2.04 -8.18 9.42
CA LEU A 18 -1.96 -6.72 9.44
C LEU A 18 -3.27 -6.06 9.93
N LEU A 19 -4.42 -6.67 9.65
CA LEU A 19 -5.72 -6.16 10.04
C LEU A 19 -6.01 -6.37 11.53
N THR A 20 -5.67 -7.53 12.06
CA THR A 20 -5.98 -7.92 13.45
C THR A 20 -4.83 -7.65 14.41
N GLU A 21 -3.65 -7.31 13.89
CA GLU A 21 -2.40 -7.22 14.64
C GLU A 21 -1.98 -8.55 15.31
N GLU A 22 -2.53 -9.67 14.83
CA GLU A 22 -2.18 -11.03 15.28
C GLU A 22 -1.11 -11.68 14.38
N PRO A 23 -0.22 -12.52 14.91
CA PRO A 23 0.80 -13.19 14.10
C PRO A 23 0.22 -14.06 12.99
N TYR A 24 0.88 -14.05 11.83
CA TYR A 24 0.52 -14.90 10.69
C TYR A 24 0.97 -16.34 10.92
N LEU A 25 0.31 -17.30 10.26
CA LEU A 25 0.57 -18.73 10.48
C LEU A 25 1.49 -19.35 9.42
N MET A 26 1.43 -18.89 8.17
CA MET A 26 2.16 -19.48 7.07
C MET A 26 3.61 -18.97 7.02
N GLN A 27 4.58 -19.82 6.70
CA GLN A 27 6.00 -19.43 6.60
C GLN A 27 6.43 -19.15 5.16
N ASP A 28 7.34 -18.20 4.96
CA ASP A 28 7.79 -17.77 3.61
C ASP A 28 8.52 -18.88 2.83
N HIS A 29 9.23 -19.78 3.52
CA HIS A 29 10.01 -20.84 2.87
C HIS A 29 9.14 -21.87 2.13
N VAL A 30 7.86 -21.99 2.52
CA VAL A 30 6.88 -22.88 1.87
C VAL A 30 6.56 -22.42 0.44
N PHE A 31 6.79 -21.13 0.14
CA PHE A 31 6.50 -20.51 -1.15
C PHE A 31 7.74 -20.02 -1.88
N ALA A 32 8.93 -20.18 -1.28
CA ALA A 32 10.16 -19.62 -1.83
C ALA A 32 10.54 -20.25 -3.18
N GLN A 33 10.33 -21.54 -3.37
CA GLN A 33 10.63 -22.23 -4.63
C GLN A 33 9.66 -21.83 -5.74
N GLU A 34 8.38 -21.71 -5.39
CA GLU A 34 7.30 -21.27 -6.26
C GLU A 34 7.50 -19.82 -6.69
N ILE A 35 7.78 -18.91 -5.74
CA ILE A 35 8.07 -17.49 -6.01
C ILE A 35 9.32 -17.36 -6.90
N GLN A 36 10.37 -18.17 -6.68
CA GLN A 36 11.58 -18.18 -7.53
C GLN A 36 11.35 -18.78 -8.93
N TYR A 37 10.55 -19.85 -9.03
CA TYR A 37 10.14 -20.44 -10.32
C TYR A 37 9.40 -19.39 -11.16
N ILE A 38 8.52 -18.66 -10.50
CA ILE A 38 7.71 -17.62 -11.08
C ILE A 38 8.51 -16.36 -11.45
N GLN A 39 9.44 -15.92 -10.60
CA GLN A 39 10.35 -14.80 -10.88
C GLN A 39 11.15 -15.03 -12.16
N ARG A 40 11.69 -16.25 -12.35
CA ARG A 40 12.40 -16.64 -13.57
C ARG A 40 11.53 -16.56 -14.83
N ASN A 41 10.23 -16.81 -14.71
CA ASN A 41 9.29 -16.72 -15.81
C ASN A 41 8.80 -15.28 -16.10
N LEU A 42 8.99 -14.35 -15.15
CA LEU A 42 8.71 -12.91 -15.33
C LEU A 42 9.88 -12.12 -15.91
N GLU A 43 11.11 -12.59 -15.70
CA GLU A 43 12.34 -11.96 -16.24
C GLU A 43 12.62 -12.34 -17.70
N ALA A 44 11.93 -13.35 -18.24
CA ALA A 44 11.97 -13.68 -19.66
C ALA A 44 11.19 -12.63 -20.48
N PRO A 45 11.65 -12.26 -21.69
CA PRO A 45 10.86 -11.42 -22.60
C PRO A 45 9.52 -12.11 -22.82
N GLN A 46 8.45 -11.48 -22.34
CA GLN A 46 7.09 -11.95 -22.56
C GLN A 46 6.71 -11.57 -23.99
N ASP A 47 6.73 -12.53 -24.91
CA ASP A 47 6.08 -12.35 -26.20
C ASP A 47 4.57 -12.29 -25.94
N ILE A 48 4.01 -11.08 -26.00
CA ILE A 48 2.56 -10.82 -25.80
C ILE A 48 1.71 -11.59 -26.83
N GLU A 49 2.32 -12.05 -27.92
CA GLU A 49 1.70 -12.86 -28.99
C GLU A 49 1.90 -14.37 -28.83
N ASP A 50 2.71 -14.83 -27.87
CA ASP A 50 2.90 -16.27 -27.61
C ASP A 50 1.76 -16.80 -26.70
N PRO A 51 0.89 -17.69 -27.20
CA PRO A 51 -0.16 -18.31 -26.39
C PRO A 51 0.37 -19.20 -25.25
N GLU A 52 1.68 -19.50 -25.22
CA GLU A 52 2.37 -20.20 -24.14
C GLU A 52 3.23 -19.28 -23.25
N ALA A 53 3.34 -17.97 -23.55
CA ALA A 53 3.99 -17.03 -22.65
C ALA A 53 3.27 -17.09 -21.29
N PRO A 54 4.02 -17.19 -20.17
CA PRO A 54 3.41 -17.33 -18.86
C PRO A 54 2.69 -16.03 -18.53
N GLU A 55 1.38 -16.00 -18.82
CA GLU A 55 0.41 -14.96 -18.50
C GLU A 55 0.89 -14.19 -17.28
N PHE A 56 1.27 -12.92 -17.45
CA PHE A 56 1.74 -12.09 -16.36
C PHE A 56 0.72 -12.14 -15.22
N ASP A 57 1.04 -12.93 -14.19
CA ASP A 57 0.02 -13.33 -13.24
C ASP A 57 -0.02 -12.34 -12.08
N ILE A 58 -1.11 -11.59 -11.99
CA ILE A 58 -1.38 -10.65 -10.91
C ILE A 58 -1.29 -11.30 -9.51
N TYR A 59 -1.55 -12.60 -9.39
CA TYR A 59 -1.40 -13.36 -8.14
C TYR A 59 0.05 -13.39 -7.67
N ILE A 60 1.00 -13.37 -8.60
CA ILE A 60 2.44 -13.36 -8.32
C ILE A 60 2.86 -12.03 -7.74
N LEU A 61 2.48 -10.92 -8.39
CA LEU A 61 2.72 -9.59 -7.86
C LEU A 61 2.10 -9.44 -6.47
N ARG A 62 0.89 -9.97 -6.30
CA ARG A 62 0.19 -9.93 -5.02
C ARG A 62 0.88 -10.77 -3.95
N ALA A 63 1.41 -11.95 -4.29
CA ALA A 63 2.18 -12.79 -3.37
C ALA A 63 3.51 -12.13 -2.96
N LYS A 64 4.23 -11.50 -3.91
CA LYS A 64 5.43 -10.70 -3.60
C LYS A 64 5.11 -9.56 -2.62
N LEU A 65 4.01 -8.84 -2.86
CA LEU A 65 3.56 -7.78 -1.94
C LEU A 65 3.18 -8.36 -0.57
N ALA A 66 2.58 -9.55 -0.52
CA ALA A 66 2.24 -10.23 0.74
C ALA A 66 3.49 -10.61 1.56
N THR A 67 4.60 -10.94 0.92
CA THR A 67 5.88 -11.12 1.62
C THR A 67 6.37 -9.82 2.27
N ILE A 68 6.20 -8.69 1.58
CA ILE A 68 6.51 -7.37 2.16
C ILE A 68 5.56 -7.06 3.34
N GLN A 69 4.26 -7.36 3.20
CA GLN A 69 3.28 -7.22 4.27
C GLN A 69 3.65 -8.02 5.53
N GLY A 70 4.16 -9.25 5.39
CA GLY A 70 4.69 -10.03 6.52
C GLY A 70 5.86 -9.33 7.22
N ARG A 71 6.79 -8.75 6.45
CA ARG A 71 7.91 -7.98 7.03
C ARG A 71 7.44 -6.70 7.71
N ILE A 72 6.43 -6.02 7.16
CA ILE A 72 5.80 -4.85 7.80
C ILE A 72 5.20 -5.27 9.15
N PHE A 73 4.48 -6.40 9.21
CA PHE A 73 3.96 -6.92 10.46
C PHE A 73 5.08 -7.12 11.49
N ASP A 74 6.12 -7.88 11.11
CA ASP A 74 7.21 -8.24 12.02
C ASP A 74 7.98 -7.02 12.54
N LEU A 75 8.23 -6.03 11.67
CA LEU A 75 9.13 -4.92 11.92
C LEU A 75 8.43 -3.62 12.34
N VAL A 76 7.12 -3.48 12.11
CA VAL A 76 6.37 -2.24 12.38
C VAL A 76 5.19 -2.45 13.33
N CYS A 77 4.45 -3.54 13.18
CA CYS A 77 3.20 -3.79 13.93
C CYS A 77 3.42 -4.65 15.18
N SER A 78 4.36 -5.60 15.14
CA SER A 78 4.52 -6.58 16.23
C SER A 78 4.88 -5.91 17.56
N VAL A 79 4.47 -6.52 18.68
CA VAL A 79 4.78 -6.03 20.04
C VAL A 79 6.29 -5.84 20.27
N ARG A 80 7.12 -6.58 19.54
CA ARG A 80 8.59 -6.51 19.63
C ARG A 80 9.14 -5.16 19.17
N THR A 81 8.41 -4.44 18.32
CA THR A 81 8.82 -3.14 17.75
C THR A 81 8.76 -2.01 18.77
N SER A 82 7.98 -2.16 19.84
CA SER A 82 7.91 -1.19 20.96
C SER A 82 9.25 -0.96 21.66
N LYS A 83 10.22 -1.87 21.48
CA LYS A 83 11.56 -1.81 22.06
C LYS A 83 12.59 -1.05 21.20
N LEU A 84 12.23 -0.69 19.97
CA LEU A 84 13.13 0.02 19.05
C LEU A 84 13.17 1.52 19.36
N SER A 85 14.36 2.11 19.30
CA SER A 85 14.51 3.56 19.36
C SER A 85 13.91 4.24 18.11
N ILE A 86 13.63 5.54 18.18
CA ILE A 86 13.09 6.31 17.05
C ILE A 86 13.99 6.18 15.81
N ASN A 87 15.31 6.27 15.98
CA ASN A 87 16.26 6.13 14.86
C ASN A 87 16.21 4.72 14.25
N GLN A 88 16.07 3.68 15.06
CA GLN A 88 15.93 2.30 14.57
C GLN A 88 14.61 2.12 13.82
N GLN A 89 13.52 2.72 14.29
CA GLN A 89 12.23 2.69 13.60
C GLN A 89 12.29 3.39 12.24
N GLU A 90 12.97 4.53 12.14
CA GLU A 90 13.16 5.22 10.84
C GLU A 90 14.05 4.42 9.89
N THR A 91 15.16 3.82 10.37
CA THR A 91 16.00 2.94 9.53
C THR A 91 15.23 1.72 9.01
N VAL A 92 14.38 1.13 9.86
CA VAL A 92 13.48 0.04 9.45
C VAL A 92 12.49 0.53 8.40
N ALA A 93 11.91 1.72 8.60
CA ALA A 93 10.96 2.29 7.66
C ALA A 93 11.59 2.58 6.29
N ASP A 94 12.81 3.14 6.26
CA ASP A 94 13.52 3.41 5.02
C ASP A 94 13.80 2.11 4.23
N ARG A 95 14.24 1.05 4.92
CA ARG A 95 14.43 -0.27 4.29
C ARG A 95 13.14 -0.84 3.72
N LEU A 96 12.01 -0.66 4.41
CA LEU A 96 10.72 -1.15 3.92
C LEU A 96 10.20 -0.31 2.74
N ASP A 97 10.45 1.00 2.75
CA ASP A 97 10.15 1.87 1.61
C ASP A 97 10.97 1.48 0.37
N ASP A 98 12.24 1.13 0.53
CA ASP A 98 13.08 0.63 -0.57
C ASP A 98 12.50 -0.68 -1.15
N MET A 99 12.09 -1.61 -0.28
CA MET A 99 11.45 -2.86 -0.72
C MET A 99 10.12 -2.62 -1.47
N LEU A 100 9.32 -1.67 -1.00
CA LEU A 100 8.08 -1.29 -1.68
C LEU A 100 8.37 -0.63 -3.03
N LYS A 101 9.40 0.20 -3.12
CA LYS A 101 9.84 0.81 -4.37
C LYS A 101 10.33 -0.23 -5.37
N GLU A 102 11.19 -1.16 -4.95
CA GLU A 102 11.65 -2.26 -5.80
C GLU A 102 10.48 -3.11 -6.33
N TRP A 103 9.47 -3.34 -5.48
CA TRP A 103 8.26 -4.03 -5.92
C TRP A 103 7.44 -3.21 -6.92
N ASP A 104 7.28 -1.90 -6.71
CA ASP A 104 6.57 -0.97 -7.62
C ASP A 104 7.26 -0.90 -8.99
N ASP A 105 8.59 -0.78 -8.99
CA ASP A 105 9.44 -0.74 -10.19
C ASP A 105 9.42 -2.08 -10.96
N SER A 106 9.02 -3.18 -10.32
CA SER A 106 8.91 -4.51 -10.96
C SER A 106 7.61 -4.72 -11.75
N ILE A 107 6.66 -3.78 -11.68
CA ILE A 107 5.37 -3.87 -12.38
C ILE A 107 5.57 -3.40 -13.83
N PRO A 108 5.18 -4.19 -14.85
CA PRO A 108 5.29 -3.78 -16.24
C PRO A 108 4.38 -2.59 -16.57
N GLU A 109 4.82 -1.76 -17.53
CA GLU A 109 4.14 -0.53 -17.96
C GLU A 109 2.64 -0.71 -18.30
N PRO A 110 2.19 -1.78 -19.00
CA PRO A 110 0.76 -1.99 -19.25
C PRO A 110 -0.08 -2.01 -17.97
N PHE A 111 0.47 -2.56 -16.88
CA PHE A 111 -0.21 -2.65 -15.58
C PHE A 111 -0.22 -1.33 -14.81
N MET A 112 0.66 -0.39 -15.16
CA MET A 112 0.70 0.92 -14.52
C MET A 112 -0.42 1.85 -15.02
N GLU A 113 -0.73 1.83 -16.32
CA GLU A 113 -1.66 2.79 -16.93
C GLU A 113 -3.14 2.43 -16.76
N GLY A 114 -3.45 1.28 -16.16
CA GLY A 114 -4.83 0.84 -15.95
C GLY A 114 -5.63 0.69 -17.25
N LYS A 115 -4.94 0.47 -18.37
CA LYS A 115 -5.51 0.22 -19.69
C LYS A 115 -4.76 -0.92 -20.34
N ILE A 116 -4.81 -2.09 -19.70
CA ILE A 116 -4.22 -3.30 -20.26
C ILE A 116 -5.16 -3.78 -21.36
N PRO A 117 -4.74 -3.81 -22.64
CA PRO A 117 -5.55 -4.37 -23.70
C PRO A 117 -5.90 -5.83 -23.38
N GLY A 118 -7.18 -6.18 -23.43
CA GLY A 118 -7.66 -7.55 -23.15
C GLY A 118 -8.09 -7.82 -21.71
N PHE A 119 -7.84 -6.91 -20.76
CA PHE A 119 -8.30 -7.12 -19.38
C PHE A 119 -9.82 -7.02 -19.27
N ASN A 120 -10.43 -8.04 -18.65
CA ASN A 120 -11.84 -8.00 -18.28
C ASN A 120 -12.06 -7.15 -17.02
N GLN A 121 -13.33 -6.91 -16.67
CA GLN A 121 -13.69 -6.07 -15.54
C GLN A 121 -13.12 -6.58 -14.20
N ILE A 122 -12.97 -7.89 -14.03
CA ILE A 122 -12.47 -8.51 -12.80
C ILE A 122 -10.97 -8.26 -12.65
N GLU A 123 -10.19 -8.47 -13.71
CA GLU A 123 -8.74 -8.23 -13.71
C GLU A 123 -8.41 -6.74 -13.50
N MET A 124 -9.20 -5.85 -14.12
CA MET A 124 -9.12 -4.41 -13.87
C MET A 124 -9.36 -4.05 -12.40
N ARG A 125 -10.28 -4.74 -11.71
CA ARG A 125 -10.51 -4.55 -10.28
C ARG A 125 -9.32 -5.03 -9.46
N PHE A 126 -8.81 -6.25 -9.74
CA PHE A 126 -7.65 -6.78 -9.03
C PHE A 126 -6.43 -5.87 -9.17
N SER A 127 -6.19 -5.30 -10.35
CA SER A 127 -5.10 -4.33 -10.56
C SER A 127 -5.26 -3.10 -9.66
N LYS A 128 -6.46 -2.53 -9.58
CA LYS A 128 -6.74 -1.39 -8.67
C LYS A 128 -6.53 -1.78 -7.20
N LEU A 129 -7.02 -2.94 -6.76
CA LEU A 129 -6.84 -3.42 -5.38
C LEU A 129 -5.37 -3.66 -5.05
N LEU A 130 -4.58 -4.15 -6.00
CA LEU A 130 -3.14 -4.32 -5.85
C LEU A 130 -2.46 -2.96 -5.58
N ARG A 131 -2.80 -1.92 -6.34
CA ARG A 131 -2.29 -0.55 -6.12
C ARG A 131 -2.73 0.01 -4.76
N VAL A 132 -3.99 -0.19 -4.38
CA VAL A 132 -4.51 0.25 -3.07
C VAL A 132 -3.74 -0.42 -1.94
N THR A 133 -3.50 -1.72 -2.04
CA THR A 133 -2.73 -2.50 -1.06
C THR A 133 -1.29 -1.97 -0.95
N TYR A 134 -0.66 -1.62 -2.06
CA TYR A 134 0.67 -0.99 -2.07
C TYR A 134 0.70 0.32 -1.30
N TYR A 135 -0.24 1.24 -1.56
CA TYR A 135 -0.32 2.51 -0.82
C TYR A 135 -0.63 2.30 0.66
N HIS A 136 -1.47 1.31 0.98
CA HIS A 136 -1.71 0.94 2.38
C HIS A 136 -0.41 0.51 3.08
N CYS A 137 0.45 -0.26 2.40
CA CYS A 137 1.76 -0.63 2.93
C CYS A 137 2.63 0.60 3.22
N ILE A 138 2.67 1.59 2.31
CA ILE A 138 3.40 2.86 2.54
C ILE A 138 2.90 3.54 3.83
N PHE A 139 1.59 3.61 4.04
CA PHE A 139 1.03 4.22 5.24
C PHE A 139 1.36 3.42 6.50
N LEU A 140 1.29 2.09 6.45
CA LEU A 140 1.66 1.22 7.56
C LEU A 140 3.14 1.39 7.95
N VAL A 141 4.06 1.33 6.98
CA VAL A 141 5.50 1.49 7.20
C VAL A 141 5.81 2.78 7.96
N ARG A 142 5.15 3.87 7.58
CA ARG A 142 5.37 5.19 8.16
C ARG A 142 4.50 5.47 9.38
N LYS A 143 3.73 4.47 9.82
CA LYS A 143 2.72 4.54 10.89
C LYS A 143 1.77 5.72 10.70
N ALA A 144 1.47 6.05 9.44
CA ALA A 144 0.59 7.13 9.03
C ALA A 144 -0.85 6.62 8.82
N THR A 145 -1.29 5.73 9.72
CA THR A 145 -2.61 5.10 9.69
C THR A 145 -3.52 5.68 10.76
N LEU A 146 -4.81 5.38 10.66
CA LEU A 146 -5.85 5.88 11.56
C LEU A 146 -5.87 5.17 12.90
N THR A 147 -5.38 3.93 12.91
CA THR A 147 -5.17 3.14 14.13
C THR A 147 -4.06 3.75 14.99
N ASN A 148 -3.15 4.54 14.40
CA ASN A 148 -2.14 5.27 15.16
C ASN A 148 -2.71 6.59 15.71
N GLU A 149 -3.23 6.52 16.93
CA GLU A 149 -3.84 7.66 17.64
C GLU A 149 -2.88 8.85 17.80
N TYR A 150 -1.59 8.60 18.03
CA TYR A 150 -0.57 9.65 18.12
C TYR A 150 -0.46 10.43 16.81
N TRP A 151 -0.38 9.71 15.68
CA TRP A 151 -0.31 10.31 14.35
C TRP A 151 -1.54 11.16 14.06
N VAL A 152 -2.74 10.63 14.33
CA VAL A 152 -4.00 11.34 14.10
C VAL A 152 -4.05 12.65 14.90
N ARG A 153 -3.72 12.60 16.20
CA ARG A 153 -3.67 13.81 17.04
C ARG A 153 -2.66 14.84 16.53
N HIS A 154 -1.47 14.40 16.12
CA HIS A 154 -0.42 15.26 15.58
C HIS A 154 -0.82 15.93 14.25
N LEU A 155 -1.51 15.18 13.39
CA LEU A 155 -2.02 15.72 12.12
C LEU A 155 -3.13 16.75 12.34
N LEU A 156 -4.05 16.49 13.28
CA LEU A 156 -5.11 17.42 13.63
C LEU A 156 -4.57 18.72 14.23
N SER A 157 -3.61 18.63 15.16
CA SER A 157 -3.00 19.81 15.78
C SER A 157 -2.22 20.65 14.75
N PHE A 158 -1.55 20.00 13.79
CA PHE A 158 -0.93 20.69 12.66
C PHE A 158 -1.97 21.45 11.82
N GLY A 159 -3.09 20.81 11.50
CA GLY A 159 -4.18 21.44 10.73
C GLY A 159 -4.75 22.67 11.42
N GLU A 160 -5.00 22.59 12.72
CA GLU A 160 -5.50 23.72 13.52
C GLU A 160 -4.50 24.87 13.62
N ALA A 161 -3.22 24.57 13.86
CA ALA A 161 -2.16 25.59 13.88
C ALA A 161 -2.07 26.33 12.55
N ARG A 162 -2.24 25.63 11.42
CA ARG A 162 -2.22 26.23 10.09
C ARG A 162 -3.43 27.13 9.82
N LYS A 163 -4.62 26.77 10.31
CA LYS A 163 -5.82 27.64 10.21
C LYS A 163 -5.62 28.96 10.96
N GLN A 164 -4.88 28.93 12.06
CA GLN A 164 -4.65 30.08 12.93
C GLN A 164 -3.42 30.93 12.51
N ASP A 165 -2.81 30.63 11.35
CA ASP A 165 -1.54 31.22 10.88
C ASP A 165 -0.43 31.19 11.96
N TYR A 166 -0.46 30.15 12.79
CA TYR A 166 0.44 30.02 13.94
C TYR A 166 1.81 29.56 13.47
N LYS A 167 2.82 30.42 13.63
CA LYS A 167 4.22 30.19 13.20
C LYS A 167 4.93 29.04 13.94
N GLY A 168 4.36 28.49 15.00
CA GLY A 168 4.90 27.36 15.77
C GLY A 168 4.23 26.02 15.48
N ALA A 169 3.64 25.84 14.28
CA ALA A 169 2.97 24.60 13.91
C ALA A 169 3.91 23.38 14.10
N PRO A 170 3.40 22.25 14.62
CA PRO A 170 4.22 21.07 14.86
C PRO A 170 4.84 20.58 13.55
N LEU A 171 6.11 20.18 13.58
CA LEU A 171 6.78 19.63 12.41
C LEU A 171 6.13 18.30 12.03
N LEU A 172 5.75 18.16 10.77
CA LEU A 172 5.32 16.87 10.23
C LEU A 172 6.53 15.96 9.97
N LYS A 173 6.27 14.67 9.76
CA LYS A 173 7.31 13.72 9.39
C LYS A 173 8.07 14.21 8.15
N SER A 174 9.37 13.96 8.09
CA SER A 174 10.25 14.39 6.97
C SER A 174 9.75 13.90 5.61
N ASN A 175 9.10 12.74 5.57
CA ASN A 175 8.54 12.14 4.36
C ASN A 175 7.11 12.61 4.02
N TRP A 176 6.60 13.65 4.68
CA TRP A 176 5.24 14.16 4.49
C TRP A 176 4.84 14.42 3.03
N PRO A 177 5.67 15.06 2.17
CA PRO A 177 5.31 15.27 0.77
C PRO A 177 5.01 13.97 0.01
N ASN A 178 5.78 12.91 0.29
CA ASN A 178 5.60 11.60 -0.31
C ASN A 178 4.31 10.94 0.17
N LEU A 179 4.02 11.04 1.48
CA LEU A 179 2.77 10.52 2.05
C LEU A 179 1.53 11.22 1.45
N VAL A 180 1.59 12.54 1.25
CA VAL A 180 0.51 13.30 0.60
C VAL A 180 0.34 12.90 -0.86
N LYS A 181 1.44 12.73 -1.61
CA LYS A 181 1.40 12.25 -2.99
C LYS A 181 0.76 10.85 -3.05
N ALA A 182 1.20 9.93 -2.21
CA ALA A 182 0.63 8.59 -2.09
C ALA A 182 -0.87 8.62 -1.76
N ALA A 183 -1.30 9.47 -0.82
CA ALA A 183 -2.71 9.66 -0.46
C ALA A 183 -3.56 10.07 -1.67
N ARG A 184 -3.12 11.10 -2.39
CA ARG A 184 -3.83 11.65 -3.54
C ARG A 184 -3.94 10.63 -4.67
N THR A 185 -2.86 9.92 -4.97
CA THR A 185 -2.89 8.88 -6.01
C THR A 185 -3.82 7.73 -5.61
N CYS A 186 -3.77 7.30 -4.35
CA CYS A 186 -4.66 6.26 -3.85
C CYS A 186 -6.14 6.68 -3.91
N LEU A 187 -6.47 7.91 -3.51
CA LEU A 187 -7.79 8.51 -3.68
C LEU A 187 -8.26 8.51 -5.13
N GLY A 188 -7.37 8.91 -6.04
CA GLY A 188 -7.64 8.88 -7.47
C GLY A 188 -8.08 7.50 -7.93
N ILE A 189 -7.37 6.45 -7.52
CA ILE A 189 -7.71 5.06 -7.86
C ILE A 189 -9.04 4.65 -7.25
N LEU A 190 -9.25 4.90 -5.95
CA LEU A 190 -10.50 4.56 -5.26
C LEU A 190 -11.73 5.26 -5.86
N SER A 191 -11.59 6.50 -6.31
CA SER A 191 -12.68 7.24 -6.96
C SER A 191 -13.16 6.60 -8.28
N THR A 192 -12.36 5.70 -8.86
CA THR A 192 -12.71 4.96 -10.08
C THR A 192 -13.31 3.57 -9.80
N ILE A 193 -13.45 3.17 -8.53
CA ILE A 193 -14.09 1.91 -8.13
C ILE A 193 -15.58 2.18 -7.93
N ASP A 194 -16.47 1.36 -8.51
CA ASP A 194 -17.92 1.53 -8.36
C ASP A 194 -18.30 1.36 -6.89
N SER A 195 -19.02 2.34 -6.33
CA SER A 195 -19.48 2.35 -4.93
C SER A 195 -20.39 1.18 -4.55
N ARG A 196 -20.90 0.43 -5.52
CA ARG A 196 -21.72 -0.79 -5.32
C ARG A 196 -20.88 -2.07 -5.18
N ASP A 197 -19.57 -1.99 -5.36
CA ASP A 197 -18.68 -3.14 -5.22
C ASP A 197 -18.31 -3.36 -3.74
N VAL A 198 -19.01 -4.31 -3.11
CA VAL A 198 -18.95 -4.62 -1.67
C VAL A 198 -17.61 -5.24 -1.26
N ALA A 199 -16.93 -5.93 -2.19
CA ALA A 199 -15.62 -6.55 -1.93
C ALA A 199 -14.50 -5.51 -1.76
N SER A 200 -14.61 -4.37 -2.47
CA SER A 200 -13.75 -3.20 -2.28
C SER A 200 -14.03 -2.43 -0.98
N GLY A 201 -15.20 -2.60 -0.35
CA GLY A 201 -15.55 -1.88 0.88
C GLY A 201 -14.59 -2.18 2.03
N TRP A 202 -14.24 -3.45 2.25
CA TRP A 202 -13.44 -3.88 3.40
C TRP A 202 -12.00 -3.34 3.43
N GLN A 203 -11.29 -3.34 2.29
CA GLN A 203 -9.96 -2.71 2.19
C GLN A 203 -10.03 -1.18 2.19
N VAL A 204 -11.19 -0.61 1.82
CA VAL A 204 -11.44 0.83 1.81
C VAL A 204 -11.75 1.36 3.21
N TYR A 205 -12.39 0.60 4.09
CA TYR A 205 -12.69 1.03 5.47
C TYR A 205 -11.44 1.29 6.34
N SER A 206 -10.34 0.55 6.17
CA SER A 206 -9.08 0.82 6.89
C SER A 206 -8.33 2.06 6.36
N LEU A 207 -8.59 2.46 5.11
CA LEU A 207 -7.98 3.62 4.45
C LEU A 207 -8.78 4.93 4.59
N ASN A 208 -10.08 4.82 4.90
CA ASN A 208 -11.07 5.87 4.62
C ASN A 208 -10.90 7.19 5.40
N LEU A 209 -10.45 7.21 6.65
CA LEU A 209 -10.35 8.49 7.38
C LEU A 209 -9.11 9.32 6.98
N PHE A 210 -8.00 8.75 6.50
CA PHE A 210 -6.83 9.55 6.04
C PHE A 210 -7.13 10.23 4.70
N LEU A 211 -7.86 9.51 3.84
CA LEU A 211 -8.38 10.01 2.58
C LEU A 211 -9.57 10.95 2.78
N TYR A 212 -10.36 10.78 3.84
CA TYR A 212 -11.38 11.76 4.24
C TYR A 212 -10.77 13.05 4.80
N LEU A 213 -9.70 12.97 5.59
CA LEU A 213 -9.00 14.14 6.13
C LEU A 213 -8.19 14.90 5.06
N THR A 214 -7.69 14.19 4.03
CA THR A 214 -6.97 14.81 2.90
C THR A 214 -7.88 15.16 1.71
N GLY A 215 -9.04 14.51 1.59
CA GLY A 215 -10.01 14.62 0.49
C GLY A 215 -11.27 15.44 0.82
N GLN A 216 -11.59 15.67 2.09
CA GLN A 216 -12.51 16.75 2.43
C GLN A 216 -11.80 18.09 2.20
N HIS A 217 -12.07 18.66 1.04
CA HIS A 217 -12.16 20.11 0.88
C HIS A 217 -12.83 20.68 2.15
N ASN A 218 -12.06 21.45 2.93
CA ASN A 218 -12.47 22.30 4.07
C ASN A 218 -11.89 22.00 5.47
N LEU A 219 -11.01 21.01 5.67
CA LEU A 219 -10.30 20.95 6.96
C LEU A 219 -9.09 21.90 7.06
N LEU A 220 -8.71 22.60 5.99
CA LEU A 220 -7.62 23.57 6.06
C LEU A 220 -8.01 25.00 5.65
N GLY A 221 -9.14 25.24 4.98
CA GLY A 221 -9.46 26.59 4.47
C GLY A 221 -8.34 27.21 3.61
N VAL A 222 -7.34 26.42 3.19
CA VAL A 222 -6.18 26.87 2.42
C VAL A 222 -6.58 26.83 0.95
N PRO A 223 -6.61 27.98 0.25
CA PRO A 223 -6.89 28.03 -1.18
C PRO A 223 -5.90 27.17 -1.98
N LEU A 224 -6.41 26.51 -3.03
CA LEU A 224 -5.63 25.73 -4.00
C LEU A 224 -4.42 26.47 -4.60
N SER A 225 -4.41 27.81 -4.56
CA SER A 225 -3.29 28.64 -5.01
C SER A 225 -2.03 28.54 -4.14
N LEU A 226 -2.15 28.22 -2.84
CA LEU A 226 -1.02 28.13 -1.91
C LEU A 226 -0.36 26.74 -1.86
N LEU A 227 -1.02 25.71 -2.42
CA LEU A 227 -0.46 24.35 -2.52
C LEU A 227 0.33 24.12 -3.82
N LYS A 228 0.44 25.12 -4.69
CA LYS A 228 1.28 25.10 -5.90
C LYS A 228 2.73 25.55 -5.65
N GLN A 229 3.06 25.92 -4.41
CA GLN A 229 4.39 26.38 -4.00
C GLN A 229 5.12 25.40 -3.06
N LEU A 230 4.61 24.17 -2.95
CA LEU A 230 5.25 23.01 -2.32
C LEU A 230 5.40 21.90 -3.35
#